data_AF-A0A9W6T8F8-F1
#
_entry.id   AF-A0A9W6T8F8-F1
#
_cell.length_a   1.000
_cell.length_b   1.000
_cell.length_c   1.000
_cell.angle_alpha   90.00
_cell.angle_beta   90.00
_cell.angle_gamma   90.00
#
_symmetry.space_group_name_H-M   'P 1'
#
loop_
_entity.id
_entity.type
_entity.pdbx_description
1 polymer ?
#
loop_
_entity_poly.entity_id
_entity_poly.type
_entity_poly.pdbx_seq_one_letter_code
_entity_poly.pdbx_strand_id
1 'polypeptide(L)'
;MSFVTQGSIPEVVEKVSGSSLDDRTSILDSIQDLGPPDMIHLKKHNSTSNTKHPDIGTYFYYTGADVSSSASIAALLNSISNIIGESPQLWFGKNKPWKVREATYCTYNAFSKMDIRVTVNFPGGVEYIIIDCDGNQLILCQLLKSEKLIHSYLLIKQDYSSTVLNHYSLMVLN
;
A
#
# COMPACT_ATOMS: atom_id res chain seq x y z
N MET A 1 13.49 -13.78 -9.24
CA MET A 1 12.13 -13.25 -9.37
C MET A 1 11.19 -14.22 -8.69
N SER A 2 10.58 -13.84 -7.56
CA SER A 2 9.46 -14.61 -7.03
C SER A 2 8.32 -14.50 -8.04
N PHE A 3 7.81 -15.63 -8.51
CA PHE A 3 6.67 -15.67 -9.43
C PHE A 3 5.41 -15.38 -8.63
N VAL A 4 5.15 -14.09 -8.35
CA VAL A 4 3.90 -13.67 -7.73
C VAL A 4 2.79 -13.94 -8.75
N THR A 5 1.90 -14.85 -8.39
CA THR A 5 0.72 -15.15 -9.18
C THR A 5 -0.48 -14.45 -8.57
N GLN A 6 -1.52 -14.22 -9.37
CA GLN A 6 -2.75 -13.63 -8.88
C GLN A 6 -3.37 -14.42 -7.71
N GLY A 7 -3.22 -15.76 -7.69
CA GLY A 7 -3.71 -16.62 -6.60
C GLY A 7 -2.91 -16.50 -5.30
N SER A 8 -1.72 -15.92 -5.34
CA SER A 8 -0.88 -15.69 -4.16
C SER A 8 -1.14 -14.36 -3.44
N ILE A 9 -2.08 -13.54 -3.94
CA ILE A 9 -2.45 -12.25 -3.36
C ILE A 9 -3.76 -12.40 -2.56
N PRO A 10 -3.73 -12.43 -1.22
CA PRO A 10 -4.92 -12.61 -0.41
C PRO A 10 -5.70 -11.30 -0.24
N GLU A 11 -6.69 -11.06 -1.10
CA GLU A 11 -7.49 -9.83 -1.08
C GLU A 11 -8.66 -9.89 -0.09
N VAL A 12 -8.82 -8.84 0.72
CA VAL A 12 -10.03 -8.57 1.50
C VAL A 12 -10.89 -7.57 0.74
N VAL A 13 -12.18 -7.87 0.58
CA VAL A 13 -13.15 -6.99 -0.09
C VAL A 13 -13.73 -6.00 0.91
N GLU A 14 -13.71 -4.72 0.57
CA GLU A 14 -14.28 -3.65 1.38
C GLU A 14 -15.80 -3.58 1.25
N LYS A 15 -16.49 -3.19 2.33
CA LYS A 15 -17.92 -2.86 2.28
C LYS A 15 -18.16 -1.55 1.53
N VAL A 16 -17.30 -0.56 1.79
CA VAL A 16 -17.30 0.76 1.17
C VAL A 16 -15.87 1.03 0.72
N SER A 17 -15.67 1.37 -0.55
CA SER A 17 -14.32 1.61 -1.06
C SER A 17 -13.64 2.73 -0.27
N GLY A 18 -12.46 2.44 0.29
CA GLY A 18 -11.69 3.36 1.14
C GLY A 18 -11.83 3.11 2.64
N SER A 19 -12.79 2.28 3.08
CA SER A 19 -12.99 1.99 4.51
C SER A 19 -11.74 1.48 5.23
N SER A 20 -10.88 0.70 4.56
CA SER A 20 -9.64 0.19 5.15
C SER A 20 -8.62 1.30 5.44
N LEU A 21 -8.64 2.37 4.63
CA LEU A 21 -7.78 3.53 4.82
C LEU A 21 -8.28 4.36 6.02
N ASP A 22 -9.60 4.48 6.16
CA ASP A 22 -10.23 5.17 7.29
C ASP A 22 -10.03 4.42 8.59
N ASP A 23 -10.26 3.10 8.59
CA ASP A 23 -10.00 2.22 9.73
C ASP A 23 -8.54 2.29 10.16
N ARG A 24 -7.60 2.29 9.20
CA ARG A 24 -6.17 2.49 9.46
C ARG A 24 -5.88 3.85 10.09
N THR A 25 -6.53 4.93 9.63
CA THR A 25 -6.36 6.26 10.23
C THR A 25 -6.89 6.28 11.67
N SER A 26 -8.01 5.60 11.95
CA SER A 26 -8.66 5.61 13.26
C SER A 26 -7.81 5.06 14.39
N ILE A 27 -6.83 4.20 14.08
CA ILE A 27 -5.94 3.61 15.08
C ILE A 27 -4.65 4.41 15.31
N LEU A 28 -4.34 5.42 14.48
CA LEU A 28 -3.02 6.07 14.47
C LEU A 28 -2.61 6.69 15.81
N ASP A 29 -3.54 7.38 16.47
CA ASP A 29 -3.32 8.03 17.78
C ASP A 29 -3.00 6.99 18.88
N SER A 30 -3.55 5.78 18.76
CA SER A 30 -3.37 4.71 19.74
C SER A 30 -2.07 3.90 19.59
N ILE A 31 -1.28 4.17 18.54
CA ILE A 31 -0.05 3.41 18.28
C ILE A 31 1.07 3.85 19.23
N GLN A 32 1.59 2.88 20.00
CA GLN A 32 2.74 3.08 20.88
C GLN A 32 3.98 2.28 20.48
N ASP A 33 3.83 1.31 19.56
CA ASP A 33 4.89 0.40 19.12
C ASP A 33 5.27 0.66 17.65
N LEU A 34 5.86 -0.31 16.96
CA LEU A 34 6.24 -0.28 15.54
C LEU A 34 5.10 0.10 14.57
N GLY A 35 3.84 0.01 15.04
CA GLY A 35 2.64 0.37 14.29
C GLY A 35 2.11 -0.74 13.41
N PRO A 36 1.08 -0.44 12.60
CA PRO A 36 0.41 -1.43 11.77
C PRO A 36 1.35 -1.93 10.66
N PRO A 37 1.16 -3.18 10.19
CA PRO A 37 1.85 -3.66 9.01
C PRO A 37 1.56 -2.76 7.81
N ASP A 38 2.47 -2.79 6.84
CA ASP A 38 2.25 -2.09 5.58
C ASP A 38 1.05 -2.73 4.85
N MET A 39 0.35 -1.89 4.08
CA MET A 39 -0.93 -2.27 3.47
C MET A 39 -1.00 -1.74 2.05
N ILE A 40 -1.55 -2.54 1.14
CA ILE A 40 -1.88 -2.13 -0.21
C ILE A 40 -3.39 -2.11 -0.34
N HIS A 41 -3.92 -0.95 -0.70
CA HIS A 41 -5.31 -0.75 -1.07
C HIS A 41 -5.41 -0.63 -2.59
N LEU A 42 -6.42 -1.26 -3.18
CA LEU A 42 -6.67 -1.30 -4.61
C LEU A 42 -8.11 -0.88 -4.89
N LYS A 43 -8.27 0.04 -5.83
CA LYS A 43 -9.56 0.36 -6.43
C LYS A 43 -9.64 -0.30 -7.80
N LYS A 44 -10.57 -1.25 -7.94
CA LYS A 44 -10.71 -2.06 -9.14
C LYS A 44 -12.03 -1.78 -9.83
N HIS A 45 -12.01 -1.77 -11.15
CA HIS A 45 -13.17 -1.59 -12.00
C HIS A 45 -13.43 -2.86 -12.81
N ASN A 46 -14.67 -3.30 -12.87
CA ASN A 46 -15.10 -4.35 -13.78
C ASN A 46 -16.02 -3.77 -14.86
N SER A 47 -15.50 -3.66 -16.08
CA SER A 47 -16.20 -3.09 -17.24
C SER A 47 -17.37 -3.96 -17.73
N THR A 48 -17.40 -5.24 -17.38
CA THR A 48 -18.47 -6.18 -17.75
C THR A 48 -19.61 -6.23 -16.74
N SER A 49 -19.50 -5.50 -15.63
CA SER A 49 -20.54 -5.44 -14.61
C SER A 49 -21.66 -4.48 -15.01
N ASN A 50 -22.90 -4.99 -15.10
CA ASN A 50 -24.11 -4.18 -15.31
C ASN A 50 -24.60 -3.48 -14.03
N THR A 51 -23.78 -3.40 -12.99
CA THR A 51 -24.12 -2.79 -11.70
C THR A 51 -23.97 -1.27 -11.76
N LYS A 52 -24.82 -0.53 -11.02
CA LYS A 52 -24.70 0.93 -10.86
C LYS A 52 -23.35 1.38 -10.29
N HIS A 53 -22.67 0.49 -9.57
CA HIS A 53 -21.32 0.69 -9.03
C HIS A 53 -20.42 -0.44 -9.58
N PRO A 54 -19.66 -0.21 -10.66
CA PRO A 54 -18.75 -1.19 -11.24
C PRO A 54 -17.38 -1.23 -10.53
N ASP A 55 -17.17 -0.32 -9.57
CA ASP A 55 -15.93 -0.17 -8.81
C ASP A 55 -16.03 -0.90 -7.47
N ILE A 56 -14.94 -1.55 -7.06
CA ILE A 56 -14.79 -2.22 -5.77
C ILE A 56 -13.45 -1.85 -5.16
N GLY A 57 -13.43 -1.70 -3.83
CA GLY A 57 -12.21 -1.58 -3.06
C GLY A 57 -11.78 -2.92 -2.50
N THR A 58 -10.51 -3.25 -2.64
CA THR A 58 -9.88 -4.39 -1.95
C THR A 58 -8.60 -3.93 -1.26
N TYR A 59 -8.19 -4.64 -0.23
CA TYR A 59 -6.89 -4.40 0.40
C TYR A 59 -6.25 -5.70 0.86
N PHE A 60 -4.95 -5.66 1.07
CA PHE A 60 -4.20 -6.74 1.68
C PHE A 60 -2.98 -6.19 2.42
N TYR A 61 -2.51 -6.91 3.42
CA TYR A 61 -1.28 -6.57 4.12
C TYR A 61 -0.06 -7.03 3.32
N TYR A 62 0.98 -6.23 3.32
CA TYR A 62 2.21 -6.49 2.60
C TYR A 62 3.40 -6.18 3.50
N THR A 63 4.48 -6.94 3.38
CA THR A 63 5.71 -6.73 4.17
C THR A 63 6.92 -7.02 3.31
N GLY A 64 8.04 -6.34 3.57
CA GLY A 64 9.29 -6.56 2.83
C GLY A 64 9.32 -5.92 1.44
N ALA A 65 8.47 -4.92 1.19
CA ALA A 65 8.65 -4.05 0.02
C ALA A 65 9.96 -3.29 0.13
N ASP A 66 10.62 -3.05 -1.01
CA ASP A 66 11.59 -1.97 -1.11
C ASP A 66 10.82 -0.64 -1.11
N VAL A 67 10.79 0.01 0.05
CA VAL A 67 10.16 1.32 0.19
C VAL A 67 11.14 2.45 -0.05
N SER A 68 12.41 2.19 -0.38
CA SER A 68 13.47 3.22 -0.45
C SER A 68 13.10 4.45 -1.28
N SER A 69 12.29 4.31 -2.33
CA SER A 69 11.84 5.43 -3.15
C SER A 69 10.37 5.31 -3.58
N SER A 70 9.75 6.43 -3.91
CA SER A 70 8.43 6.47 -4.55
C SER A 70 8.41 5.71 -5.88
N ALA A 71 9.55 5.69 -6.61
CA ALA A 71 9.70 4.93 -7.83
C ALA A 71 9.66 3.41 -7.58
N SER A 72 10.33 2.92 -6.53
CA SER A 72 10.27 1.50 -6.12
C SER A 72 8.84 1.10 -5.76
N ILE A 73 8.15 1.94 -4.98
CA ILE A 73 6.74 1.71 -4.61
C ILE A 73 5.85 1.73 -5.84
N ALA A 74 6.02 2.70 -6.74
CA ALA A 74 5.24 2.79 -7.97
C ALA A 74 5.48 1.57 -8.88
N ALA A 75 6.71 1.09 -8.99
CA ALA A 75 7.05 -0.12 -9.74
C ALA A 75 6.40 -1.38 -9.13
N LEU A 76 6.38 -1.49 -7.79
CA LEU A 76 5.66 -2.55 -7.09
C LEU A 76 4.15 -2.51 -7.38
N LEU A 77 3.53 -1.34 -7.21
CA LEU A 77 2.09 -1.16 -7.46
C LEU A 77 1.71 -1.40 -8.93
N ASN A 78 2.57 -0.98 -9.87
CA ASN A 78 2.41 -1.29 -11.29
C ASN A 78 2.49 -2.80 -11.55
N SER A 79 3.43 -3.50 -10.90
CA SER A 79 3.55 -4.95 -11.03
C SER A 79 2.31 -5.68 -10.53
N ILE A 80 1.76 -5.26 -9.38
CA ILE A 80 0.52 -5.81 -8.82
C ILE A 80 -0.68 -5.53 -9.74
N SER A 81 -0.79 -4.31 -10.25
CA SER A 81 -1.83 -3.90 -11.20
C SER A 81 -1.80 -4.75 -12.47
N ASN A 82 -0.60 -5.01 -13.01
CA ASN A 82 -0.40 -5.86 -14.17
C ASN A 82 -0.80 -7.32 -13.87
N ILE A 83 -0.38 -7.89 -12.73
CA ILE A 83 -0.74 -9.27 -12.34
C ILE A 83 -2.26 -9.44 -12.23
N ILE A 84 -2.96 -8.46 -11.65
CA ILE A 84 -4.42 -8.49 -11.51
C ILE A 84 -5.14 -8.29 -12.85
N GLY A 85 -4.59 -7.45 -13.72
CA GLY A 85 -5.16 -7.12 -15.02
C GLY A 85 -4.81 -8.09 -16.15
N GLU A 86 -3.82 -8.97 -15.97
CA GLU A 86 -3.33 -9.90 -16.99
C GLU A 86 -4.39 -10.94 -17.40
N SER A 87 -5.11 -11.49 -16.41
CA SER A 87 -6.16 -12.48 -16.64
C SER A 87 -7.36 -12.23 -15.73
N PRO A 88 -8.58 -12.63 -16.14
CA PRO A 88 -9.75 -12.50 -15.28
C PRO A 88 -9.55 -13.20 -13.94
N GLN A 89 -9.82 -12.49 -12.83
CA GLN A 89 -9.62 -13.08 -11.52
C GLN A 89 -10.70 -14.11 -11.18
N LEU A 90 -10.29 -15.24 -10.62
CA LEU A 90 -11.22 -16.25 -10.11
C LEU A 90 -11.78 -15.80 -8.77
N TRP A 91 -13.02 -15.31 -8.77
CA TRP A 91 -13.75 -14.93 -7.56
C TRP A 91 -15.00 -15.79 -7.41
N PHE A 92 -15.07 -16.56 -6.31
CA PHE A 92 -16.21 -17.43 -5.98
C PHE A 92 -16.61 -18.34 -7.15
N GLY A 93 -15.63 -18.97 -7.81
CA GLY A 93 -15.85 -19.87 -8.95
C GLY A 93 -16.18 -19.20 -10.28
N LYS A 94 -16.16 -17.86 -10.36
CA LYS A 94 -16.40 -17.10 -11.60
C LYS A 94 -15.21 -16.24 -11.95
N ASN A 95 -14.83 -16.26 -13.21
CA ASN A 95 -13.80 -15.40 -13.76
C ASN A 95 -14.37 -14.00 -14.00
N LYS A 96 -13.80 -12.99 -13.35
CA LYS A 96 -14.21 -11.59 -13.45
C LYS A 96 -13.06 -10.73 -13.97
N PRO A 97 -13.24 -9.97 -15.07
CA PRO A 97 -12.19 -9.11 -15.60
C PRO A 97 -12.09 -7.84 -14.75
N TRP A 98 -11.13 -7.81 -13.83
CA TRP A 98 -10.85 -6.63 -13.02
C TRP A 98 -9.69 -5.83 -13.61
N LYS A 99 -9.84 -4.51 -13.61
CA LYS A 99 -8.75 -3.59 -13.93
C LYS A 99 -8.52 -2.64 -12.76
N VAL A 100 -7.30 -2.60 -12.24
CA VAL A 100 -6.92 -1.65 -11.19
C VAL A 100 -6.90 -0.24 -11.78
N ARG A 101 -7.61 0.69 -11.15
CA ARG A 101 -7.65 2.12 -11.52
C ARG A 101 -6.76 2.96 -10.62
N GLU A 102 -6.63 2.55 -9.37
CA GLU A 102 -5.87 3.24 -8.34
C GLU A 102 -5.30 2.18 -7.39
N ALA A 103 -4.06 2.38 -6.94
CA ALA A 103 -3.43 1.56 -5.94
C ALA A 103 -2.70 2.44 -4.93
N THR A 104 -2.91 2.20 -3.64
CA THR A 104 -2.31 2.99 -2.55
C THR A 104 -1.49 2.10 -1.64
N TYR A 105 -0.20 2.38 -1.53
CA TYR A 105 0.70 1.75 -0.57
C TYR A 105 0.75 2.58 0.72
N CYS A 106 0.44 1.98 1.85
CA CYS A 106 0.46 2.63 3.16
C CYS A 106 1.58 2.03 4.02
N THR A 107 2.41 2.89 4.60
CA THR A 107 3.51 2.49 5.48
C THR A 107 3.63 3.43 6.67
N TYR A 108 3.70 2.86 7.87
CA TYR A 108 3.76 3.64 9.11
C TYR A 108 5.19 3.84 9.62
N ASN A 109 5.60 5.07 9.89
CA ASN A 109 6.88 5.37 10.52
C ASN A 109 6.69 5.60 12.02
N ALA A 110 7.19 4.67 12.84
CA ALA A 110 7.09 4.74 14.29
C ALA A 110 7.93 5.85 14.94
N PHE A 111 9.01 6.30 14.30
CA PHE A 111 9.86 7.38 14.83
C PHE A 111 9.16 8.72 14.78
N SER A 112 8.54 9.03 13.64
CA SER A 112 7.79 10.28 13.46
C SER A 112 6.30 10.16 13.76
N LYS A 113 5.82 8.94 14.06
CA LYS A 113 4.41 8.59 14.26
C LYS A 113 3.52 9.05 13.11
N MET A 114 3.98 8.84 11.88
CA MET A 114 3.29 9.27 10.67
C MET A 114 2.98 8.09 9.75
N ASP A 115 1.80 8.09 9.14
CA ASP A 115 1.42 7.14 8.10
C ASP A 115 1.66 7.79 6.72
N ILE A 116 2.60 7.22 5.97
CA ILE A 116 2.94 7.66 4.62
C ILE A 116 2.10 6.83 3.65
N ARG A 117 1.39 7.49 2.74
CA ARG A 117 0.60 6.83 1.71
C ARG A 117 1.07 7.29 0.35
N VAL A 118 1.36 6.35 -0.53
CA VAL A 118 1.75 6.60 -1.92
C VAL A 118 0.68 6.00 -2.82
N THR A 119 -0.01 6.85 -3.57
CA THR A 119 -1.11 6.48 -4.46
C THR A 119 -0.66 6.58 -5.91
N VAL A 120 -0.90 5.52 -6.68
CA VAL A 120 -0.66 5.45 -8.11
C VAL A 120 -1.98 5.33 -8.82
N ASN A 121 -2.23 6.28 -9.72
CA ASN A 121 -3.37 6.27 -10.63
C ASN A 121 -2.97 5.59 -11.94
N PHE A 122 -3.89 4.88 -12.58
CA PHE A 122 -3.68 4.18 -13.84
C PHE A 122 -4.60 4.78 -14.93
N PRO A 123 -4.08 5.30 -16.06
CA PRO A 123 -2.70 5.23 -16.56
C PRO A 123 -1.85 6.45 -16.20
N GLY A 124 -1.19 6.44 -15.04
CA GLY A 124 -0.23 7.44 -14.61
C GLY A 124 -0.75 8.39 -13.52
N GLY A 125 0.20 9.04 -12.86
CA GLY A 125 -0.02 9.87 -11.68
C GLY A 125 0.47 9.16 -10.43
N VAL A 126 1.40 9.79 -9.71
CA VAL A 126 1.86 9.33 -8.40
C VAL A 126 1.66 10.49 -7.44
N GLU A 127 0.86 10.25 -6.43
CA GLU A 127 0.58 11.18 -5.36
C GLU A 127 1.05 10.57 -4.05
N TYR A 128 1.38 11.41 -3.09
CA TYR A 128 1.69 10.95 -1.75
C TYR A 128 1.07 11.90 -0.74
N ILE A 129 0.64 11.33 0.37
CA ILE A 129 0.13 12.06 1.52
C ILE A 129 0.80 11.53 2.77
N ILE A 130 0.98 12.42 3.73
CA ILE A 130 1.47 12.07 5.07
C ILE A 130 0.35 12.39 6.04
N ILE A 131 0.00 11.41 6.85
CA ILE A 131 -1.03 11.53 7.88
C ILE A 131 -0.34 11.47 9.24
N ASP A 132 -0.63 12.44 10.09
CA ASP A 132 -0.12 12.48 11.46
C ASP A 132 -0.91 11.55 12.40
N CYS A 133 -0.49 11.48 13.66
CA CYS A 133 -1.16 10.65 14.68
C CYS A 133 -2.62 11.06 14.92
N ASP A 134 -2.95 12.35 14.72
CA ASP A 134 -4.28 12.90 14.91
C ASP A 134 -5.20 12.62 13.70
N GLY A 135 -4.67 12.00 12.65
CA GLY A 135 -5.39 11.70 11.41
C GLY A 135 -5.48 12.87 10.44
N ASN A 136 -4.77 13.97 10.68
CA ASN A 136 -4.75 15.11 9.79
C ASN A 136 -3.81 14.84 8.61
N GLN A 137 -4.29 15.20 7.41
CA GLN A 137 -3.43 15.22 6.24
C GLN A 137 -2.53 16.44 6.32
N LEU A 138 -1.23 16.20 6.41
CA LEU A 138 -0.25 17.26 6.25
C LEU A 138 -0.23 17.65 4.78
N ILE A 139 -1.01 18.69 4.43
CA ILE A 139 -0.93 19.33 3.12
C ILE A 139 0.47 19.92 3.03
N LEU A 140 1.31 19.25 2.25
CA LEU A 140 2.69 19.62 2.00
C LEU A 140 2.75 20.92 1.19
N CYS A 141 2.54 22.05 1.87
CA CYS A 141 2.71 23.39 1.33
C CYS A 141 4.15 23.59 0.85
N GLN A 142 4.35 23.39 -0.45
CA GLN A 142 5.40 23.93 -1.34
C GLN A 142 6.90 23.71 -1.00
N LEU A 143 7.29 23.33 0.22
CA LEU A 143 8.70 23.06 0.59
C LEU A 143 9.11 21.60 0.44
N LEU A 144 8.15 20.68 0.26
CA LEU A 144 8.36 19.24 0.14
C LEU A 144 8.24 18.74 -1.31
N LYS A 145 8.58 19.57 -2.29
CA LYS A 145 8.89 19.13 -3.68
C LYS A 145 10.20 18.35 -3.79
N SER A 146 10.96 18.19 -2.71
CA SER A 146 12.17 17.39 -2.75
C SER A 146 11.84 15.93 -2.44
N GLU A 147 11.92 15.07 -3.45
CA GLU A 147 11.92 13.60 -3.29
C GLU A 147 12.85 13.15 -2.17
N LYS A 148 13.90 13.93 -1.88
CA LYS A 148 14.90 13.70 -0.82
C LYS A 148 14.34 13.53 0.58
N LEU A 149 13.31 14.27 0.98
CA LEU A 149 12.76 14.16 2.34
C LEU A 149 11.96 12.87 2.50
N ILE A 150 11.09 12.57 1.52
CA ILE A 150 10.33 11.30 1.49
C ILE A 150 11.30 10.12 1.37
N HIS A 151 12.31 10.23 0.51
CA HIS A 151 13.39 9.25 0.41
C HIS A 151 14.10 9.07 1.75
N SER A 152 14.42 10.15 2.48
CA SER A 152 14.99 10.06 3.82
C SER A 152 14.07 9.34 4.81
N TYR A 153 12.76 9.63 4.80
CA TYR A 153 11.79 8.98 5.69
C TYR A 153 11.63 7.49 5.38
N LEU A 154 11.61 7.14 4.10
CA LEU A 154 11.47 5.77 3.65
C LEU A 154 12.77 4.95 3.85
N LEU A 155 13.94 5.55 3.62
CA LEU A 155 15.25 4.94 3.91
C LEU A 155 15.41 4.64 5.40
N ILE A 156 15.01 5.56 6.29
CA ILE A 156 15.06 5.33 7.75
C ILE A 156 14.24 4.08 8.11
N LYS A 157 13.08 3.87 7.49
CA LYS A 157 12.29 2.66 7.71
C LYS A 157 12.92 1.41 7.09
N GLN A 158 13.47 1.52 5.88
CA GLN A 158 14.14 0.40 5.19
C GLN A 158 15.35 -0.10 5.99
N ASP A 159 16.20 0.80 6.47
CA ASP A 159 17.40 0.48 7.25
C ASP A 159 17.01 -0.13 8.62
N TYR A 160 15.96 0.40 9.25
CA TYR A 160 15.45 -0.17 10.50
C TYR A 160 14.86 -1.57 10.29
N SER A 161 14.02 -1.77 9.27
CA SER A 161 13.47 -3.09 8.94
C SER A 161 14.58 -4.10 8.66
N SER A 162 15.64 -3.68 7.96
CA SER A 162 16.80 -4.53 7.66
C SER A 162 17.60 -4.87 8.93
N THR A 163 17.79 -3.88 9.81
CA THR A 163 18.51 -4.07 11.09
C THR A 163 17.74 -5.00 12.03
N VAL A 164 16.43 -4.81 12.15
CA VAL A 164 15.56 -5.65 12.98
C VAL A 164 15.49 -7.08 12.44
N LEU A 165 15.31 -7.26 11.13
CA LEU A 165 15.33 -8.59 10.50
C LEU A 165 16.67 -9.29 10.69
N ASN A 166 17.80 -8.58 10.57
CA ASN A 166 19.13 -9.13 10.82
C ASN A 166 19.31 -9.55 12.28
N HIS A 167 18.81 -8.75 13.23
CA HIS A 167 18.88 -9.08 14.65
C HIS A 167 18.05 -10.33 15.00
N TYR A 168 16.83 -10.45 14.47
CA TYR A 168 16.01 -11.65 14.65
C TYR A 168 16.60 -12.88 13.96
N SER A 169 17.20 -12.74 12.77
CA SER A 169 17.86 -13.85 12.07
C SER A 169 19.06 -14.40 12.87
N LEU A 170 19.83 -13.51 13.53
CA LEU A 170 20.92 -13.89 14.42
C LEU A 170 20.45 -14.58 15.71
N MET A 171 19.24 -14.30 16.19
CA MET A 171 18.66 -14.98 17.36
C MET A 171 18.10 -16.37 17.03
N VAL A 172 17.62 -16.61 15.80
CA VAL A 172 17.05 -17.90 15.38
C VAL A 172 18.13 -18.92 14.97
N LEU A 173 19.38 -18.46 14.77
CA LEU A 173 20.52 -19.28 14.38
C LEU A 173 21.44 -19.70 15.55
N ASN A 174 21.04 -19.46 16.80
CA ASN A 174 21.68 -19.97 18.02
C ASN A 174 20.70 -20.81 18.83
#